data_AF-A0A947QBY3-F1
#
_entry.id   AF-A0A947QBY3-F1
#
_cell.length_a   1.000
_cell.length_b   1.000
_cell.length_c   1.000
_cell.angle_alpha   90.00
_cell.angle_beta   90.00
_cell.angle_gamma   90.00
#
_symmetry.space_group_name_H-M   'P 1'
#
loop_
_entity.id
_entity.type
_entity.pdbx_description
1 polymer ?
#
loop_
_entity_poly.entity_id
_entity_poly.type
_entity_poly.pdbx_seq_one_letter_code
_entity_poly.pdbx_strand_id
1 'polypeptide(L)' 'MRKFLFWLLLVITVLLFVRFVIGGSEDDWICVEGQWVKHGSPSVPKPEEKCN' A
#
# COMPACT_ATOMS: atom_id res chain seq x y z
N MET A 1 15.93 -27.33 9.42
CA MET A 1 14.67 -27.09 8.66
C MET A 1 13.64 -26.28 9.46
N ARG A 2 13.21 -26.70 10.66
CA ARG A 2 12.20 -25.94 11.46
C ARG A 2 12.56 -24.48 11.76
N LYS A 3 13.82 -24.19 12.10
CA LYS A 3 14.30 -22.81 12.36
C LYS A 3 14.26 -21.93 11.09
N PHE A 4 14.57 -22.52 9.93
CA PHE A 4 14.53 -21.81 8.65
C PHE A 4 13.09 -21.46 8.28
N LEU A 5 12.16 -22.40 8.44
CA LEU A 5 10.73 -22.14 8.20
C LEU A 5 10.18 -21.04 9.12
N PHE A 6 10.60 -21.00 10.38
CA PHE A 6 10.22 -19.94 11.31
C PHE A 6 10.69 -18.56 10.82
N TRP A 7 11.96 -18.42 10.45
CA TRP A 7 12.49 -17.15 9.95
C TRP A 7 11.84 -16.73 8.64
N LEU A 8 11.59 -17.67 7.72
CA LEU A 8 10.88 -17.40 6.47
C LEU A 8 9.48 -16.84 6.75
N LEU A 9 8.75 -17.47 7.66
CA LEU A 9 7.39 -17.06 8.01
C LEU A 9 7.38 -15.69 8.69
N LEU A 10 8.34 -15.42 9.59
CA LEU A 10 8.53 -14.11 10.22
C LEU A 10 8.74 -13.01 9.17
N VAL A 11 9.62 -13.23 8.20
CA VAL A 11 9.90 -12.24 7.13
C VAL A 11 8.64 -11.98 6.30
N ILE A 12 7.92 -13.02 5.89
CA ILE A 12 6.66 -12.87 5.13
C ILE A 12 5.65 -12.08 5.95
N THR A 13 5.47 -12.39 7.24
CA THR A 13 4.54 -11.66 8.11
C THR A 13 4.90 -10.18 8.21
N VAL A 14 6.19 -9.84 8.39
CA VAL A 14 6.63 -8.44 8.44
C VAL A 14 6.37 -7.73 7.11
N LEU A 15 6.65 -8.37 5.98
CA LEU A 15 6.39 -7.79 4.65
C LEU A 15 4.90 -7.53 4.41
N LEU A 16 4.04 -8.48 4.77
CA LEU A 16 2.59 -8.32 4.67
C LEU A 16 2.10 -7.22 5.62
N PHE A 17 2.62 -7.16 6.84
CA PHE A 17 2.29 -6.10 7.79
C PHE A 17 2.63 -4.72 7.22
N VAL A 18 3.85 -4.54 6.69
CA VAL A 18 4.24 -3.27 6.04
C VAL A 18 3.33 -2.96 4.86
N ARG A 19 3.04 -3.94 3.99
CA ARG A 19 2.19 -3.74 2.80
C ARG A 19 0.78 -3.28 3.15
N PHE A 20 0.12 -3.93 4.11
CA PHE A 20 -1.30 -3.72 4.37
C PHE A 20 -1.59 -2.72 5.48
N VAL A 21 -0.66 -2.47 6.39
CA VAL A 21 -0.84 -1.49 7.47
C VAL A 21 -0.27 -0.12 7.10
N ILE A 22 0.85 -0.08 6.37
CA ILE A 22 1.53 1.18 6.02
C ILE A 22 1.28 1.56 4.56
N GLY A 23 1.20 0.57 3.65
CA GLY A 23 1.18 0.81 2.20
C GLY A 23 -0.11 1.40 1.61
N GLY A 24 -1.18 1.56 2.38
CA GLY A 24 -2.45 2.13 1.90
C GLY A 24 -3.21 1.24 0.91
N SER A 25 -4.32 1.76 0.39
CA SER A 25 -5.20 1.11 -0.59
C SER A 25 -4.49 0.94 -1.95
N GLU A 26 -4.72 -0.18 -2.65
CA GLU A 26 -4.12 -0.44 -3.97
C GLU A 26 -4.85 0.29 -5.11
N ASP A 27 -6.15 0.52 -4.93
CA ASP A 27 -7.02 1.14 -5.93
C ASP A 27 -7.52 2.50 -5.40
N ASP A 28 -6.66 3.51 -5.44
CA ASP A 28 -6.95 4.83 -4.87
C ASP A 28 -6.26 5.99 -5.60
N TRP A 29 -6.68 7.22 -5.31
CA TRP A 29 -5.97 8.43 -5.71
C TRP A 29 -4.96 8.78 -4.64
N ILE A 30 -3.68 8.83 -5.01
CA ILE A 30 -2.58 9.17 -4.09
C ILE A 30 -2.09 10.58 -4.35
N CYS A 31 -1.80 11.32 -3.28
CA CYS A 31 -1.21 12.65 -3.40
C CYS A 31 0.31 12.53 -3.56
N VAL A 32 0.82 12.95 -4.73
CA VAL A 32 2.25 13.00 -5.02
C VAL A 32 2.58 14.43 -5.44
N GLU A 33 3.43 15.10 -4.67
CA GLU A 33 3.85 16.48 -4.95
C GLU A 33 2.65 17.45 -5.12
N GLY A 34 1.60 17.28 -4.32
CA GLY A 34 0.39 18.10 -4.37
C GLY A 34 -0.51 17.83 -5.58
N GLN A 35 -0.28 16.73 -6.30
CA GLN A 35 -1.11 16.28 -7.41
C GLN A 35 -1.71 14.89 -7.14
N TRP A 36 -2.99 14.72 -7.46
CA TRP A 36 -3.62 13.41 -7.44
C TRP A 36 -3.09 12.56 -8.60
N VAL A 37 -2.39 11.48 -8.25
CA VAL A 37 -1.92 10.46 -9.17
C VAL A 37 -2.77 9.21 -9.00
N LYS A 38 -3.18 8.62 -10.12
CA LYS A 38 -3.99 7.39 -10.12
C LYS A 38 -3.12 6.20 -9.66
N HIS A 39 -3.53 5.50 -8.62
CA HIS A 39 -2.97 4.21 -8.22
C HIS A 39 -4.00 3.11 -8.52
N GLY A 40 -3.62 2.11 -9.31
CA GLY A 40 -4.49 0.98 -9.65
C GLY A 40 -5.71 1.41 -10.47
N SER A 41 -6.89 0.93 -10.07
CA SER A 41 -8.17 1.25 -10.68
C SER A 41 -9.18 1.76 -9.65
N PRO A 42 -9.01 3.00 -9.14
CA PRO A 42 -9.93 3.58 -8.17
C PRO A 42 -11.36 3.56 -8.72
N SER A 43 -12.29 3.07 -7.90
CA SER A 43 -13.72 3.05 -8.24
C SER A 43 -14.37 4.43 -8.12
N VAL A 44 -13.73 5.34 -7.38
CA VAL A 44 -14.18 6.72 -7.17
C VAL A 44 -13.52 7.68 -8.17
N PRO A 45 -14.26 8.72 -8.62
CA PRO A 45 -13.71 9.73 -9.51
C PRO A 45 -12.54 10.47 -8.86
N LYS A 46 -11.65 11.04 -9.68
CA LYS A 46 -10.54 11.87 -9.20
C LYS A 46 -11.09 13.02 -8.34
N PRO A 47 -10.55 13.25 -7.13
CA PRO A 47 -11.00 14.38 -6.33
C PRO A 47 -10.73 15.71 -7.06
N GLU A 48 -11.67 16.65 -6.94
CA GLU A 48 -11.55 17.99 -7.51
C GLU A 48 -10.75 18.92 -6.58
N GLU A 49 -10.74 18.61 -5.28
CA GLU A 49 -9.98 19.33 -4.27
C GLU A 49 -8.47 19.12 -4.46
N LYS A 50 -7.68 20.16 -4.19
CA LYS A 50 -6.22 20.01 -4.14
C LYS A 50 -5.82 19.08 -3.00
N CYS A 51 -4.85 18.23 -3.27
CA CYS A 51 -4.23 17.40 -2.23
C CYS A 51 -2.99 18.12 -1.67
N ASN A 52 -2.74 17.91 -0.38
CA ASN A 52 -1.60 18.46 0.36
C ASN A 52 -0.83 17.32 1.03
#